data_AF-A0A5S9MGZ0-F1
#
_entry.id   AF-A0A5S9MGZ0-F1
#
_cell.length_a   1.000
_cell.length_b   1.000
_cell.length_c   1.000
_cell.angle_alpha   90.00
_cell.angle_beta   90.00
_cell.angle_gamma   90.00
#
_symmetry.space_group_name_H-M   'P 1'
#
loop_
_entity.id
_entity.type
_entity.pdbx_description
1 polymer ?
#
loop_
_entity_poly.entity_id
_entity_poly.type
_entity_poly.pdbx_seq_one_letter_code
_entity_poly.pdbx_strand_id
1 'polypeptide(L)' 'MIPVNKPKIVVLGAGYGGLMTVTRLTKQLGTNDADITLVNKHNYY' A
#
# COMPACT_ATOMS: atom_id res chain seq x y z
N MET A 1 -19.06 -18.14 9.43
CA MET A 1 -17.96 -17.15 9.49
C MET A 1 -18.16 -16.17 8.36
N ILE A 2 -18.21 -14.86 8.63
CA ILE A 2 -18.18 -13.85 7.56
C ILE A 2 -16.73 -13.75 7.09
N PRO A 3 -16.41 -13.95 5.80
CA PRO A 3 -15.05 -13.73 5.34
C PRO A 3 -14.70 -12.25 5.55
N VAL A 4 -13.72 -11.99 6.40
CA VAL A 4 -13.16 -10.65 6.56
C VAL A 4 -12.45 -10.34 5.25
N ASN A 5 -13.06 -9.48 4.44
CA ASN A 5 -12.45 -9.07 3.18
C ASN A 5 -11.20 -8.25 3.50
N LYS A 6 -10.07 -8.62 2.91
CA LYS A 6 -8.80 -7.95 3.13
C LYS A 6 -8.91 -6.47 2.67
N PRO A 7 -8.65 -5.49 3.55
CA PRO A 7 -8.65 -4.08 3.19
C PRO A 7 -7.75 -3.80 1.99
N LYS A 8 -8.23 -2.99 1.04
CA LYS A 8 -7.47 -2.57 -0.14
C LYS A 8 -7.05 -1.11 0.01
N ILE A 9 -5.76 -0.85 -0.09
CA ILE A 9 -5.17 0.49 0.07
C ILE A 9 -4.52 0.88 -1.25
N VAL A 10 -4.98 1.98 -1.86
CA VAL A 10 -4.39 2.53 -3.09
C VAL A 10 -3.68 3.83 -2.75
N VAL A 11 -2.40 3.92 -3.09
CA VAL A 11 -1.58 5.14 -2.95
C VAL A 11 -1.32 5.70 -4.36
N LEU A 12 -1.83 6.90 -4.62
CA LEU A 12 -1.67 7.58 -5.92
C LEU A 12 -0.50 8.57 -5.85
N GLY A 13 0.60 8.22 -6.50
CA GLY A 13 1.85 8.97 -6.58
C GLY A 13 2.98 8.33 -5.76
N ALA A 14 4.12 8.09 -6.40
CA ALA A 14 5.33 7.54 -5.76
C ALA A 14 6.44 8.59 -5.58
N GLY A 15 6.04 9.84 -5.27
CA GLY A 15 6.98 10.79 -4.68
C GLY A 15 7.39 10.36 -3.25
N TYR A 16 8.23 11.16 -2.58
CA TYR A 16 8.73 10.85 -1.23
C TYR A 16 7.61 10.45 -0.24
N GLY A 17 6.53 11.22 -0.19
CA GLY A 17 5.39 10.93 0.70
C GLY A 17 4.71 9.60 0.40
N GLY A 18 4.55 9.25 -0.89
CA GLY A 18 3.93 7.99 -1.31
C GLY A 18 4.79 6.79 -0.94
N LEU A 19 6.07 6.84 -1.29
CA LEU A 19 7.04 5.78 -0.94
C LEU A 19 7.20 5.61 0.56
N MET A 20 7.28 6.71 1.32
CA MET A 20 7.37 6.66 2.79
C MET A 20 6.11 6.07 3.42
N THR A 21 4.94 6.39 2.87
CA THR A 21 3.67 5.83 3.32
C THR A 21 3.63 4.31 3.10
N VAL A 22 3.90 3.85 1.88
CA VAL A 22 3.92 2.41 1.57
C VAL A 22 4.96 1.68 2.42
N THR A 23 6.16 2.23 2.58
CA THR A 23 7.24 1.64 3.38
C THR A 23 6.85 1.49 4.86
N ARG A 24 6.11 2.45 5.42
CA ARG A 24 5.63 2.37 6.81
C ARG A 24 4.50 1.36 6.94
N LEU A 25 3.55 1.37 6.01
CA LEU A 25 2.45 0.42 5.99
C LEU A 25 2.96 -1.03 5.90
N THR A 26 3.92 -1.33 5.03
CA THR A 26 4.47 -2.69 4.90
C THR A 26 5.29 -3.16 6.10
N LYS A 27 5.77 -2.24 6.95
CA LYS A 27 6.43 -2.57 8.23
C LYS A 27 5.44 -2.76 9.38
N GLN A 28 4.30 -2.07 9.33
CA GLN A 28 3.29 -2.10 10.38
C GLN A 28 2.27 -3.22 10.18
N LEU A 29 1.99 -3.58 8.93
CA LEU A 29 0.99 -4.56 8.55
C LEU A 29 1.66 -5.88 8.17
N GLY A 30 1.09 -6.99 8.63
CA GLY A 30 1.43 -8.32 8.18
C GLY A 30 0.98 -8.55 6.73
N THR A 31 1.55 -9.56 6.07
CA THR A 31 1.25 -9.91 4.66
C THR A 31 -0.22 -10.19 4.39
N ASN A 32 -0.98 -10.61 5.41
CA ASN A 32 -2.41 -10.93 5.32
C ASN A 32 -3.33 -9.81 5.80
N ASP A 33 -2.79 -8.67 6.25
CA ASP A 33 -3.60 -7.60 6.86
C ASP A 33 -4.22 -6.64 5.84
N ALA A 34 -3.53 -6.34 4.72
CA ALA A 34 -4.03 -5.46 3.67
C ALA A 34 -3.36 -5.71 2.30
N ASP A 35 -4.08 -5.41 1.22
CA ASP A 35 -3.52 -5.37 -0.14
C ASP A 35 -3.19 -3.92 -0.48
N ILE A 36 -1.92 -3.62 -0.72
CA ILE A 36 -1.42 -2.27 -0.99
C ILE A 36 -1.03 -2.16 -2.46
N THR A 37 -1.59 -1.18 -3.18
CA THR A 37 -1.22 -0.84 -4.56
C THR A 37 -0.67 0.58 -4.61
N LEU A 38 0.58 0.72 -5.08
CA LEU A 38 1.19 2.03 -5.37
C LEU A 38 1.08 2.30 -6.87
N VAL A 39 0.42 3.39 -7.23
CA VAL A 39 0.27 3.82 -8.63
C VAL A 39 1.15 5.04 -8.87
N ASN A 40 2.07 4.96 -9.81
CA ASN A 40 2.86 6.11 -10.25
C ASN A 40 2.68 6.33 -11.76
N LYS A 41 2.68 7.59 -12.18
CA LYS A 41 2.61 7.96 -13.62
C LYS A 41 3.87 7.54 -14.36
N HIS A 42 4.98 7.48 -13.64
CA HIS A 42 6.28 7.16 -14.18
C HIS A 42 6.83 5.89 -13.52
N ASN A 43 7.69 5.16 -14.23
CA ASN A 43 8.35 3.96 -13.70
C ASN A 43 9.65 4.28 -12.95
N TYR A 44 9.84 5.55 -12.55
CA TYR A 44 10.97 6.03 -11.77
C TYR A 44 10.46 6.64 -10.47
N TYR A 45 11.24 6.49 -9.40
CA TYR A 45 10.81 6.68 -8.01
C TYR A 45 9.61 5.81 -7.63
#